data_AF-A0A7L5ZGN3-F1
#
_entry.id   AF-A0A7L5ZGN3-F1
#
_cell.length_a   1.000
_cell.length_b   1.000
_cell.length_c   1.000
_cell.angle_alpha   90.00
_cell.angle_beta   90.00
_cell.angle_gamma   90.00
#
_symmetry.space_group_name_H-M   'P 1'
#
loop_
_entity.id
_entity.type
_entity.pdbx_description
1 polymer ?
#
loop_
_entity_poly.entity_id
_entity_poly.type
_entity_poly.pdbx_seq_one_letter_code
_entity_poly.pdbx_strand_id
1 'polypeptide(L)'
;MPDVHADPEKLRQFARQLGRSADQLQQVTRELSRALDRSGWEDAERHKFEDDFKQTLKNLSRFTDKLKGEYVPALVKKAAFLDQYRG
;
A
#
# COMPACT_ATOMS: atom_id res chain seq x y z
N MET A 1 16.00 -9.05 29.12
CA MET A 1 14.84 -9.02 28.22
C MET A 1 15.17 -7.96 27.18
N PRO A 2 15.39 -8.29 25.89
CA PRO A 2 15.84 -7.27 24.94
C PRO A 2 14.72 -6.23 24.73
N ASP A 3 15.10 -4.97 24.85
CA ASP A 3 14.24 -3.79 24.85
C ASP A 3 13.24 -3.76 23.69
N VAL A 4 11.96 -3.92 24.02
CA VAL A 4 10.88 -3.57 23.08
C VAL A 4 10.75 -2.05 23.08
N HIS A 5 11.61 -1.37 22.31
CA HIS A 5 11.55 0.08 22.04
C HIS A 5 10.42 0.47 21.08
N ALA A 6 9.29 -0.23 21.09
CA ALA A 6 8.16 0.08 20.21
C ALA A 6 7.04 0.73 21.03
N ASP A 7 6.88 2.05 20.85
CA ASP A 7 5.78 2.80 21.46
C ASP A 7 4.46 2.43 20.76
N PRO A 8 3.47 1.89 21.49
CA PRO A 8 2.18 1.48 20.91
C PRO A 8 1.47 2.63 20.20
N GLU A 9 1.62 3.87 20.67
CA GLU A 9 1.02 5.03 20.00
C GLU A 9 1.68 5.31 18.64
N LYS A 10 3.00 5.22 18.57
CA LYS A 10 3.76 5.37 17.31
C LYS A 10 3.43 4.25 16.32
N LEU A 11 3.24 3.01 16.79
CA LEU A 11 2.80 1.91 15.94
C LEU A 11 1.40 2.13 15.36
N ARG A 12 0.46 2.63 16.17
CA ARG A 12 -0.89 3.00 15.69
C ARG A 12 -0.80 4.15 14.68
N GLN A 13 0.03 5.15 14.94
CA GLN A 13 0.25 6.25 14.00
C GLN A 13 0.83 5.76 12.68
N PHE A 14 1.83 4.88 12.73
CA PHE A 14 2.42 4.26 11.54
C PHE A 14 1.39 3.44 10.77
N ALA A 15 0.57 2.61 11.44
CA ALA A 15 -0.49 1.85 10.80
C ALA A 15 -1.52 2.75 10.10
N ARG A 16 -1.93 3.86 10.74
CA ARG A 16 -2.83 4.85 10.12
C ARG A 16 -2.19 5.51 8.90
N GLN A 17 -0.91 5.88 8.99
CA GLN A 17 -0.18 6.46 7.86
C GLN A 17 -0.07 5.47 6.70
N LEU A 18 0.24 4.21 7.00
CA LEU A 18 0.37 3.13 6.03
C LEU A 18 -0.95 2.89 5.29
N GLY A 19 -2.09 2.90 5.99
CA GLY A 19 -3.42 2.79 5.39
C GLY A 19 -3.71 3.93 4.42
N ARG A 20 -3.49 5.18 4.84
CA ARG A 20 -3.67 6.36 3.97
C ARG A 20 -2.78 6.34 2.74
N SER A 21 -1.50 5.97 2.91
CA SER A 21 -0.57 5.85 1.80
C SER A 21 -1.00 4.75 0.83
N ALA A 22 -1.56 3.64 1.32
CA ALA A 22 -2.12 2.61 0.46
C ALA A 22 -3.36 3.10 -0.31
N ASP A 23 -4.23 3.92 0.28
CA ASP A 23 -5.35 4.57 -0.43
C ASP A 23 -4.85 5.50 -1.56
N GLN A 24 -3.85 6.33 -1.27
CA GLN A 24 -3.26 7.25 -2.24
C GLN A 24 -2.61 6.49 -3.41
N LEU A 25 -1.81 5.46 -3.11
CA LEU A 25 -1.19 4.61 -4.15
C LEU A 25 -2.23 3.94 -5.04
N GLN A 26 -3.34 3.47 -4.46
CA GLN A 26 -4.42 2.87 -5.23
C GLN A 26 -5.12 3.90 -6.14
N GLN A 27 -5.28 5.15 -5.68
CA GLN A 27 -5.82 6.24 -6.51
C GLN A 27 -4.89 6.55 -7.68
N VAL A 28 -3.59 6.76 -7.42
CA VAL A 28 -2.58 7.02 -8.46
C VAL A 28 -2.52 5.89 -9.48
N THR A 29 -2.57 4.64 -9.03
CA THR A 29 -2.57 3.46 -9.92
C THR A 29 -3.76 3.50 -10.90
N ARG A 30 -4.95 3.87 -10.41
CA ARG A 30 -6.15 4.01 -11.25
C ARG A 30 -6.07 5.21 -12.19
N GLU A 31 -5.49 6.32 -11.74
CA GLU A 31 -5.27 7.49 -12.58
C GLU A 31 -4.30 7.21 -13.72
N LEU A 32 -3.19 6.52 -13.44
CA LEU A 32 -2.21 6.09 -14.42
C LEU A 32 -2.82 5.16 -15.48
N SER A 33 -3.63 4.18 -15.08
CA SER A 33 -4.36 3.33 -16.03
C SER A 33 -5.25 4.16 -16.96
N ARG A 34 -6.05 5.08 -16.40
CA ARG A 34 -6.94 5.94 -17.19
C ARG A 34 -6.18 6.95 -18.06
N ALA A 35 -4.99 7.35 -17.66
CA ALA A 35 -4.15 8.25 -18.45
C ALA A 35 -3.64 7.54 -19.70
N LEU A 36 -3.19 6.29 -19.57
CA LEU A 36 -2.80 5.44 -20.70
C LEU A 36 -3.99 5.23 -21.65
N ASP A 37 -5.17 4.88 -21.12
CA ASP A 37 -6.37 4.66 -21.93
C ASP A 37 -6.79 5.91 -22.73
N ARG A 38 -6.56 7.11 -22.17
CA ARG A 38 -6.90 8.40 -22.80
C ARG A 38 -5.80 8.99 -23.68
N SER A 39 -4.63 8.36 -23.75
CA SER A 39 -3.48 8.89 -24.47
C SER A 39 -3.68 8.97 -25.98
N GLY A 40 -4.59 8.16 -26.55
CA GLY A 40 -4.76 8.05 -28.00
C GLY A 40 -3.54 7.46 -28.74
N TRP A 41 -2.56 6.93 -28.00
CA TRP A 41 -1.39 6.26 -28.56
C TRP A 41 -1.82 4.92 -29.16
N GLU A 42 -1.47 4.51 -30.38
CA GLU A 42 -1.98 3.25 -30.98
C GLU A 42 -0.95 2.58 -31.92
N ASP A 43 0.29 2.40 -31.45
CA ASP A 43 1.33 1.74 -32.25
C ASP A 43 1.83 0.42 -31.63
N ALA A 44 2.79 -0.21 -32.29
CA ALA A 44 3.41 -1.45 -31.83
C ALA A 44 4.28 -1.26 -30.57
N GLU A 45 4.77 -0.05 -30.30
CA GLU A 45 5.52 0.26 -29.08
C GLU A 45 4.60 0.40 -27.88
N ARG A 46 3.38 0.94 -28.08
CA ARG A 46 2.32 0.95 -27.07
C ARG A 46 2.09 -0.44 -26.53
N HIS A 47 1.94 -1.46 -27.37
CA HIS A 47 1.69 -2.82 -26.89
C HIS A 47 2.77 -3.33 -25.94
N LYS A 48 4.05 -3.12 -26.27
CA LYS A 48 5.17 -3.50 -25.39
C LYS A 48 5.16 -2.70 -24.09
N PHE A 49 4.89 -1.40 -24.18
CA PHE A 49 4.76 -0.54 -23.00
C PHE A 49 3.58 -0.95 -22.11
N GLU A 50 2.43 -1.26 -22.70
CA GLU A 50 1.21 -1.63 -21.98
C GLU A 50 1.40 -2.90 -21.15
N ASP A 51 2.12 -3.89 -21.67
CA ASP A 51 2.36 -5.14 -20.95
C ASP A 51 3.14 -4.88 -19.65
N ASP A 52 4.30 -4.22 -19.74
CA ASP A 52 5.13 -3.89 -18.58
C ASP A 52 4.40 -2.94 -17.61
N PHE A 53 3.69 -1.96 -18.16
CA PHE A 53 2.96 -0.97 -17.39
C PHE A 53 1.77 -1.58 -16.64
N LYS A 54 0.92 -2.35 -17.31
CA LYS A 54 -0.23 -3.04 -16.69
C LYS A 54 0.24 -4.06 -15.66
N GLN A 55 1.35 -4.76 -15.91
CA GLN A 55 1.94 -5.66 -14.91
C GLN A 55 2.39 -4.91 -13.65
N THR A 56 3.03 -3.75 -13.82
CA THR A 56 3.45 -2.90 -12.70
C THR A 56 2.25 -2.39 -11.90
N LEU A 57 1.23 -1.86 -12.57
CA LEU A 57 0.00 -1.40 -11.92
C LEU A 57 -0.71 -2.52 -11.16
N LYS A 58 -0.74 -3.74 -11.72
CA LYS A 58 -1.32 -4.93 -11.07
C LYS A 58 -0.55 -5.29 -9.80
N ASN A 59 0.77 -5.23 -9.83
CA ASN A 59 1.62 -5.49 -8.66
C ASN A 59 1.41 -4.44 -7.58
N LEU A 60 1.33 -3.16 -7.96
CA LEU A 60 1.00 -2.06 -7.05
C LEU A 60 -0.38 -2.25 -6.39
N SER A 61 -1.41 -2.61 -7.17
CA SER A 61 -2.75 -2.88 -6.62
C SER A 61 -2.70 -4.01 -5.58
N ARG A 62 -2.07 -5.15 -5.93
CA ARG A 62 -1.91 -6.28 -5.00
C ARG A 62 -1.14 -5.89 -3.74
N PHE A 63 -0.12 -5.05 -3.87
CA PHE A 63 0.63 -4.55 -2.73
C PHE A 63 -0.25 -3.67 -1.84
N THR A 64 -1.02 -2.74 -2.40
CA THR A 64 -1.94 -1.90 -1.63
C THR A 64 -3.04 -2.71 -0.94
N ASP A 65 -3.52 -3.78 -1.56
CA ASP A 65 -4.49 -4.70 -0.96
C ASP A 65 -3.88 -5.42 0.25
N LYS A 66 -2.64 -5.92 0.13
CA LYS A 66 -1.90 -6.52 1.26
C LYS A 66 -1.62 -5.53 2.39
N LEU A 67 -1.23 -4.30 2.06
CA LEU A 67 -1.00 -3.25 3.06
C LEU A 67 -2.26 -3.07 3.92
N LYS A 68 -3.44 -2.96 3.30
CA LYS A 68 -4.71 -2.71 4.01
C LYS A 68 -5.28 -3.95 4.67
N GLY A 69 -5.24 -5.09 4.00
CA GLY A 69 -5.86 -6.34 4.47
C GLY A 69 -5.05 -7.07 5.52
N GLU A 70 -3.71 -6.98 5.46
CA GLU A 70 -2.83 -7.78 6.31
C GLU A 70 -1.99 -6.89 7.24
N TYR A 71 -1.23 -5.94 6.69
CA TYR A 71 -0.21 -5.23 7.45
C TYR A 71 -0.78 -4.19 8.42
N VAL A 72 -1.73 -3.37 7.98
CA VAL A 72 -2.38 -2.37 8.86
C VAL A 72 -3.06 -3.06 10.05
N PRO A 73 -3.90 -4.10 9.88
CA PRO A 73 -4.48 -4.83 11.01
C PRO A 73 -3.44 -5.51 11.89
N ALA A 74 -2.37 -6.08 11.32
CA ALA A 74 -1.31 -6.71 12.10
C ALA A 74 -0.57 -5.70 13.00
N LEU A 75 -0.30 -4.48 12.50
CA LEU A 75 0.32 -3.40 13.27
C LEU A 75 -0.60 -2.88 14.38
N VAL A 76 -1.90 -2.74 14.10
CA VAL A 76 -2.90 -2.35 15.10
C VAL A 76 -2.99 -3.40 16.22
N LYS A 77 -3.07 -4.69 15.86
CA LYS A 77 -3.05 -5.79 16.83
C LYS A 77 -1.78 -5.78 17.68
N LYS A 78 -0.60 -5.62 17.05
CA LYS A 78 0.68 -5.53 17.77
C LYS A 78 0.70 -4.36 18.76
N ALA A 79 0.19 -3.19 18.38
CA ALA A 79 0.09 -2.05 19.29
C ALA A 79 -0.84 -2.35 20.48
N ALA A 80 -2.00 -2.98 20.24
CA ALA A 80 -2.94 -3.35 21.30
C ALA A 80 -2.32 -4.35 22.30
N PHE A 81 -1.53 -5.32 21.83
CA PHE A 81 -0.78 -6.22 22.72
C PHE A 81 0.22 -5.45 23.57
N LEU A 82 0.99 -4.53 22.98
CA LEU A 82 1.99 -3.75 23.72
C LEU A 82 1.36 -2.87 24.81
N ASP A 83 0.17 -2.32 24.57
CA ASP A 83 -0.59 -1.60 25.61
C ASP A 83 -0.98 -2.51 26.78
N GLN A 84 -1.41 -3.76 26.51
CA GLN A 84 -1.82 -4.71 27.55
C GLN A 84 -0.68 -5.18 28.45
N TYR A 85 0.55 -5.28 27.92
CA TYR A 85 1.73 -5.70 28.71
C TYR A 85 2.43 -4.53 29.41
N ARG A 86 2.08 -3.28 29.08
CA ARG A 86 2.63 -2.07 29.70
C ARG A 86 1.73 -1.50 30.81
N GLY A 87 0.46 -1.93 30.86
CA GLY A 87 -0.51 -1.61 31.90
C GLY A 87 -0.47 -2.55 33.10
#